data_AF-A0A916MN79-F1
#
_entry.id   AF-A0A916MN79-F1
#
_cell.length_a   1.000
_cell.length_b   1.000
_cell.length_c   1.000
_cell.angle_alpha   90.00
_cell.angle_beta   90.00
_cell.angle_gamma   90.00
#
_symmetry.space_group_name_H-M   'P 1'
#
loop_
_entity.id
_entity.type
_entity.pdbx_description
1 polymer ?
#
loop_
_entity_poly.entity_id
_entity_poly.type
_entity_poly.pdbx_seq_one_letter_code
_entity_poly.pdbx_strand_id
1 'polypeptide(L)'
;MNHPHEVTDPVCGMEVNADSAAGSYEHDGRTYFFCSRHCLEKFRSDPESFLKRPGESKKEDVQAGSEYSCPMHPEVVSSVPGACPKCGMAGAPYHIRRGRDQSGTR
;
A
#
# COMPACT_ATOMS: atom_id res chain seq x y z
N MET A 1 11.36 -27.08 -22.20
CA MET A 1 12.04 -25.80 -22.45
C MET A 1 11.42 -24.81 -21.48
N ASN A 2 12.20 -24.33 -20.52
CA ASN A 2 11.74 -23.70 -19.28
C ASN A 2 11.96 -22.19 -19.34
N HIS A 3 11.05 -21.42 -19.95
CA HIS A 3 11.02 -19.96 -19.75
C HIS A 3 9.56 -19.52 -19.80
N PRO A 4 9.12 -18.79 -18.77
CA PRO A 4 9.12 -17.35 -18.99
C PRO A 4 9.61 -16.57 -17.76
N HIS A 5 10.71 -15.84 -17.96
CA HIS A 5 11.04 -14.68 -17.14
C HIS A 5 10.13 -13.50 -17.58
N GLU A 6 8.82 -13.67 -17.42
CA GLU A 6 7.83 -12.60 -17.59
C GLU A 6 7.97 -11.64 -16.41
N VAL A 7 8.37 -10.41 -16.73
CA VAL A 7 8.64 -9.36 -15.76
C VAL A 7 7.80 -8.14 -16.14
N THR A 8 7.35 -7.39 -15.14
CA THR A 8 6.50 -6.23 -15.38
C THR A 8 7.35 -4.99 -15.59
N ASP A 9 7.12 -4.28 -16.71
CA ASP A 9 7.72 -2.97 -16.97
C ASP A 9 7.19 -1.95 -15.92
N PRO A 10 8.05 -1.38 -15.06
CA PRO A 10 7.62 -0.48 -13.99
C PRO A 10 7.13 0.90 -14.48
N VAL A 11 7.38 1.25 -15.74
CA VAL A 11 6.97 2.54 -16.33
C VAL A 11 5.53 2.49 -16.82
N CYS A 12 5.14 1.37 -17.44
CA CYS A 12 3.82 1.24 -18.08
C CYS A 12 2.95 0.11 -17.53
N GLY A 13 3.50 -0.79 -16.71
CA GLY A 13 2.80 -1.95 -16.17
C GLY A 13 2.61 -3.08 -17.19
N MET A 14 3.24 -3.00 -18.35
CA MET A 14 3.16 -4.03 -19.39
C MET A 14 4.03 -5.24 -19.02
N GLU A 15 3.49 -6.44 -19.21
CA GLU A 15 4.26 -7.67 -19.08
C GLU A 15 5.24 -7.79 -20.27
N VAL A 16 6.53 -7.88 -19.96
CA VAL A 16 7.59 -8.02 -20.95
C VAL A 16 8.39 -9.29 -20.65
N ASN A 17 8.79 -9.97 -21.70
CA ASN A 17 9.66 -11.13 -21.57
C ASN A 17 11.12 -10.67 -21.43
N ALA A 18 11.81 -11.09 -20.37
CA ALA A 18 13.19 -10.67 -20.11
C ALA A 18 14.17 -11.07 -21.23
N ASP A 19 13.94 -12.21 -21.90
CA ASP A 19 14.77 -12.73 -22.98
C ASP A 19 14.60 -11.92 -24.29
N SER A 20 13.43 -11.31 -24.48
CA SER A 20 13.06 -10.55 -25.68
C SER A 20 12.83 -9.06 -25.42
N ALA A 21 13.25 -8.56 -24.26
CA ALA A 21 13.00 -7.19 -23.87
C ALA A 21 13.68 -6.20 -24.83
N ALA A 22 12.99 -5.10 -25.14
CA ALA A 22 13.54 -4.05 -25.99
C ALA A 22 14.71 -3.29 -25.33
N GLY A 23 14.82 -3.39 -24.01
CA GLY A 23 15.95 -2.90 -23.22
C GLY A 23 15.87 -3.37 -21.77
N SER A 24 17.03 -3.37 -21.10
CA SER A 24 17.17 -3.68 -19.68
C SER A 24 18.01 -2.62 -18.97
N TYR A 25 17.75 -2.41 -17.68
CA TYR A 25 18.47 -1.46 -16.84
C TYR A 25 18.67 -2.05 -15.45
N GLU A 26 19.89 -1.97 -14.94
CA GLU A 26 20.23 -2.44 -13.59
C GLU A 26 20.19 -1.28 -12.61
N HIS A 27 19.40 -1.42 -11.54
CA HIS A 27 19.29 -0.44 -10.46
C HIS A 27 19.20 -1.18 -9.12
N ASP A 28 20.01 -0.78 -8.14
CA ASP A 28 20.04 -1.41 -6.80
C ASP A 28 20.32 -2.93 -6.84
N GLY A 29 21.17 -3.38 -7.78
CA GLY A 29 21.46 -4.80 -7.99
C GLY A 29 20.28 -5.61 -8.54
N ARG A 30 19.23 -4.95 -9.03
CA ARG A 30 18.07 -5.58 -9.69
C ARG A 30 18.02 -5.18 -11.16
N THR A 31 17.86 -6.17 -12.04
CA THR A 31 17.68 -5.95 -13.48
C THR A 31 16.20 -5.74 -13.79
N TYR A 32 15.85 -4.57 -14.31
CA TYR A 32 14.52 -4.23 -14.82
C TYR A 32 14.51 -4.33 -16.33
N PHE A 33 13.39 -4.77 -16.89
CA PHE A 33 13.21 -4.94 -18.34
C PHE A 33 12.06 -4.05 -18.81
N PHE A 34 12.18 -3.53 -20.02
CA PHE A 34 11.26 -2.55 -20.58
C PHE A 34 10.69 -3.02 -21.91
N CYS A 35 9.40 -2.74 -22.13
CA CYS A 35 8.71 -3.09 -23.36
C CYS A 35 9.21 -2.30 -24.58
N SER A 36 9.87 -1.15 -24.35
CA SER A 36 10.33 -0.25 -25.42
C SER A 36 11.49 0.62 -24.95
N ARG A 37 12.30 1.11 -25.90
CA ARG A 37 13.39 2.07 -25.61
C ARG A 37 12.89 3.33 -24.90
N HIS A 38 11.70 3.81 -25.27
CA HIS A 38 11.08 4.98 -24.64
C HIS A 38 10.80 4.76 -23.13
N CYS A 39 10.39 3.56 -22.72
CA CYS A 39 10.20 3.22 -21.30
C CYS A 39 11.53 3.20 -20.57
N LEU A 40 12.55 2.57 -21.15
CA LEU A 40 13.92 2.58 -20.61
C LEU A 40 14.44 4.02 -20.43
N GLU A 41 14.21 4.90 -21.41
CA GLU A 41 14.64 6.31 -21.34
C GLU A 41 13.92 7.13 -20.26
N LYS A 42 12.65 6.85 -19.99
CA LYS A 42 11.92 7.47 -18.87
C LYS A 42 12.43 6.94 -17.53
N PHE A 43 12.58 5.62 -17.43
CA PHE A 43 13.05 4.98 -16.22
C PHE A 43 14.46 5.43 -15.82
N ARG A 44 15.41 5.52 -16.76
CA ARG A 44 16.78 6.02 -16.46
C ARG A 44 16.79 7.48 -15.98
N SER A 45 15.78 8.27 -16.33
CA SER A 45 15.73 9.69 -15.97
C SER A 45 15.26 9.89 -14.53
N ASP A 46 14.40 9.00 -14.03
CA ASP A 46 13.85 9.10 -12.68
C ASP A 46 13.41 7.72 -12.15
N PRO A 47 14.35 6.78 -11.92
CA PRO A 47 14.03 5.39 -11.61
C PRO A 47 13.29 5.27 -10.27
N GLU A 48 13.64 6.10 -9.29
CA GLU A 48 13.05 6.07 -7.95
C GLU A 48 11.53 6.29 -7.97
N SER A 49 11.01 7.16 -8.85
CA SER A 49 9.57 7.40 -8.97
C SER A 49 8.80 6.23 -9.58
N PHE A 50 9.43 5.47 -10.48
CA PHE A 50 8.83 4.27 -11.07
C PHE A 50 8.99 3.03 -10.19
N LEU A 51 10.00 3.01 -9.31
CA LEU A 51 10.26 1.93 -8.35
C LEU A 51 9.47 2.04 -7.05
N LYS A 52 8.84 3.20 -6.76
CA LYS A 52 7.84 3.32 -5.69
C LYS A 52 6.63 2.46 -6.01
N ARG A 53 6.64 1.22 -5.50
CA ARG A 53 5.62 0.23 -5.82
C ARG A 53 4.24 0.65 -5.26
N PRO A 54 3.13 0.31 -5.94
CA PRO A 54 1.79 0.20 -5.35
C PRO A 54 1.83 -0.88 -4.26
N GLY A 55 2.08 -0.43 -3.04
CA GLY A 55 2.47 -1.24 -1.88
C GLY A 55 3.08 -0.34 -0.80
N GLU A 56 3.63 0.79 -1.22
CA GLU A 56 3.82 2.00 -0.41
C GLU A 56 2.69 3.01 -0.66
N SER A 57 1.45 2.51 -0.85
CA SER A 57 0.31 3.28 -0.38
C SER A 57 0.41 3.27 1.12
N LYS A 58 0.94 4.35 1.71
CA LYS A 58 0.53 4.88 3.00
C LYS A 58 -0.42 3.93 3.77
N LYS A 59 0.15 2.92 4.44
CA LYS A 59 -0.30 2.57 5.78
C LYS A 59 0.59 3.39 6.72
N GLU A 60 0.61 4.71 6.53
CA GLU A 60 0.89 5.59 7.67
C GLU A 60 -0.22 5.27 8.66
N ASP A 61 0.19 4.64 9.75
CA ASP A 61 -0.36 4.88 11.07
C ASP A 61 -1.88 5.07 11.09
N VAL A 62 -2.65 3.99 10.88
CA VAL A 62 -3.92 3.93 11.59
C VAL A 62 -3.53 3.73 13.04
N GLN A 63 -3.32 4.86 13.72
CA GLN A 63 -2.98 4.99 15.13
C GLN A 63 -3.41 3.77 15.92
N ALA A 64 -2.43 2.99 16.36
CA ALA A 64 -2.57 1.88 17.28
C ALA A 64 -2.99 2.39 18.68
N GLY A 65 -4.14 3.06 18.76
CA GLY A 65 -4.65 3.72 19.96
C GLY A 65 -6.05 4.35 19.81
N SER A 66 -6.75 4.15 18.69
CA SER A 66 -8.16 4.56 18.58
C SER A 66 -9.07 3.35 18.80
N GLU A 67 -9.65 3.25 19.99
CA GLU A 67 -10.72 2.29 20.26
C GLU A 67 -12.02 2.77 19.60
N TYR A 68 -12.54 1.96 18.69
CA TYR A 68 -13.81 2.18 18.00
C TYR A 68 -14.90 1.40 18.74
N SER A 69 -15.92 2.11 19.25
CA SER A 69 -17.05 1.50 19.99
C SER A 69 -18.35 1.71 19.23
N CYS A 70 -19.23 0.71 19.13
CA CYS A 70 -20.52 0.80 18.43
C CYS A 70 -21.60 1.45 19.33
N PRO A 71 -22.56 2.27 18.86
CA PRO A 71 -23.54 2.93 19.75
C PRO A 71 -24.59 2.00 20.30
N MET A 72 -25.02 1.07 19.44
CA MET A 72 -26.02 0.08 19.76
C MET A 72 -25.40 -0.97 20.68
N HIS A 73 -24.07 -1.11 20.62
CA HIS A 73 -23.29 -2.08 21.38
C HIS A 73 -22.00 -1.43 21.92
N PRO A 74 -22.09 -0.53 22.91
CA PRO A 74 -20.93 0.20 23.44
C PRO A 74 -19.90 -0.74 24.10
N GLU A 75 -20.35 -1.91 24.52
CA GLU A 75 -19.53 -3.04 25.00
C GLU A 75 -18.63 -3.66 23.92
N VAL A 76 -18.88 -3.38 22.64
CA VAL A 76 -18.05 -3.86 21.52
C VAL A 76 -17.03 -2.79 21.22
N VAL A 77 -15.78 -3.07 21.58
CA VAL A 77 -14.63 -2.22 21.32
C VAL A 77 -13.71 -2.91 20.31
N SER A 78 -13.34 -2.20 19.25
CA SER A 78 -12.46 -2.69 18.20
C SER A 78 -11.26 -1.76 18.06
N SER A 79 -10.06 -2.33 17.93
CA SER A 79 -8.85 -1.57 17.64
C SER A 79 -8.69 -1.24 16.15
N VAL A 80 -9.62 -1.72 15.31
CA VAL A 80 -9.61 -1.53 13.87
C VAL A 80 -10.92 -0.89 13.40
N PRO A 81 -10.86 0.08 12.48
CA PRO A 81 -12.06 0.65 11.89
C PRO A 81 -12.71 -0.40 10.97
N GLY A 82 -13.99 -0.69 11.19
CA GLY A 82 -14.73 -1.70 10.44
C GLY A 82 -16.19 -1.82 10.84
N ALA A 83 -16.94 -2.67 10.14
CA ALA A 83 -18.32 -2.98 10.49
C ALA A 83 -18.39 -3.67 11.86
N CYS A 84 -19.38 -3.31 12.69
CA CYS A 84 -19.56 -3.91 14.00
C CYS A 84 -19.85 -5.43 13.85
N PRO A 85 -19.11 -6.33 14.52
CA PRO A 85 -19.33 -7.77 14.40
C PRO A 85 -20.67 -8.25 14.99
N LYS A 86 -21.33 -7.45 15.84
CA LYS A 86 -22.65 -7.79 16.40
C LYS A 86 -23.82 -7.44 15.48
N CYS A 87 -23.74 -6.32 14.74
CA CYS A 87 -24.88 -5.82 13.97
C CYS A 87 -24.58 -5.58 12.49
N GLY A 88 -23.33 -5.75 12.04
CA GLY A 88 -22.92 -5.66 10.63
C GLY A 88 -23.04 -4.28 10.00
N MET A 89 -23.36 -3.24 10.78
CA MET A 89 -23.65 -1.91 10.24
C MET A 89 -22.36 -1.25 9.74
N ALA A 90 -22.34 -0.91 8.45
CA ALA A 90 -21.19 -0.31 7.78
C ALA A 90 -21.25 1.23 7.84
N GLY A 91 -20.24 1.86 8.46
CA GLY A 91 -19.78 3.19 8.07
C GLY A 91 -19.80 4.31 9.12
N ALA A 92 -18.71 5.09 9.09
CA ALA A 92 -18.41 6.40 9.71
C ALA A 92 -18.06 6.39 11.22
N PRO A 93 -17.14 7.29 11.67
CA PRO A 93 -16.34 7.08 12.86
C PRO A 93 -17.22 7.11 14.10
N TYR A 94 -17.36 5.93 14.70
CA TYR A 94 -18.11 5.79 15.92
C TYR A 94 -17.23 6.21 17.10
N HIS A 95 -17.53 7.40 17.63
CA HIS A 95 -16.97 8.03 18.83
C HIS A 95 -15.55 7.57 19.20
N ILE A 96 -14.54 8.27 18.67
CA ILE A 96 -13.16 8.13 19.13
C ILE A 96 -13.14 8.59 20.61
N ARG A 97 -13.18 7.66 21.56
CA ARG A 97 -12.85 7.99 22.95
C ARG A 97 -11.35 8.20 22.98
N ARG A 98 -10.90 9.40 22.58
CA ARG A 98 -9.52 9.81 22.85
C ARG A 98 -9.38 9.85 24.36
N GLY A 99 -8.74 8.83 24.92
CA GLY A 99 -8.33 8.77 26.31
C GLY A 99 -7.33 9.90 26.60
N ARG A 100 -7.85 11.11 26.79
CA ARG A 100 -7.16 12.18 27.50
C ARG A 100 -7.96 12.39 28.77
N ASP A 101 -7.73 11.51 29.74
CA ASP A 101 -7.86 11.89 31.14
C ASP A 101 -6.82 12.99 31.39
N GLN A 102 -7.24 14.24 31.23
CA GLN A 102 -6.55 15.41 31.77
C GLN A 102 -7.54 16.16 32.66
N SER A 103 -7.75 15.67 33.88
CA SER A 103 -7.96 16.45 35.12
C SER A 103 -8.43 15.50 36.24
N GLY A 104 -7.78 15.34 37.39
CA GLY A 104 -6.79 16.18 38.02
C GLY A 104 -5.96 15.42 39.03
N THR A 105 -4.68 15.71 39.00
CA THR A 105 -3.76 15.51 40.10
C THR A 105 -4.21 16.37 41.30
N ARG A 106 -4.32 15.70 42.46
CA ARG A 106 -4.27 16.23 43.83
C ARG A 106 -5.56 16.79 44.44
#